data_AF-A0A3M6XXZ9-F1
#
_entry.id   AF-A0A3M6XXZ9-F1
#
_cell.length_a   1.000
_cell.length_b   1.000
_cell.length_c   1.000
_cell.angle_alpha   90.00
_cell.angle_beta   90.00
_cell.angle_gamma   90.00
#
_symmetry.space_group_name_H-M   'P 1'
#
loop_
_entity.id
_entity.type
_entity.pdbx_description
1 polymer ?
#
loop_
_entity_poly.entity_id
_entity_poly.type
_entity_poly.pdbx_seq_one_letter_code
_entity_poly.pdbx_strand_id
1 'polypeptide(L)'
;MGSQDKNILNWASKDGEFRRQQSVFRDWIENKPDAKFPAEKDRYHLYVSYACPWAHRALIVRKLKGLEEFLPYTSVHWHMGEKGWRFATKEDNDAPGDNVTPDPVHPEYTHLRHIYFENNPDYEGRFTVPTLYDKKQRCIVSNESSEIIRMLYHSFDHLLPEKYAKLDLLPEDLKSKIEETNEWTYHDINNGVYKSGFATTEEAYTKNVKTLFASLDKAEAELAQSPGPYYHGDRVTEADVRLFTTIIRFDAVYVQHFKCNIRDIRSGYPNIHKWVRYCYWKNPAFGETTEFTHIKNHYTKSHKQINPHSITPVGPEPNVLPLEEEEHHITSFDAGSFFNLHDYDSSNEWTAEDLLKTYGLKDESTKHISQADKDKAVQEAIKTFDRDGSGTISFAEYTIGSAQGLKLPDFGFGPGHHGDDEYEYEIHHFEKYHDENTKEEDLIHPEDIEHFKKHDMMDEQQERQERMDRTPIVEANIPAKFRRNG
;
A
#
# COMPACT_ATOMS: atom_id res chain seq x y z
N MET A 1 -10.59 -50.80 1.00
CA MET A 1 -11.36 -50.59 -0.26
C MET A 1 -11.31 -49.11 -0.55
N GLY A 2 -10.94 -48.77 -1.80
CA GLY A 2 -10.43 -47.47 -2.25
C GLY A 2 -11.09 -46.22 -1.68
N SER A 3 -10.30 -45.44 -0.96
CA SER A 3 -10.39 -43.97 -1.00
C SER A 3 -10.32 -43.60 -2.48
N GLN A 4 -11.43 -43.18 -3.08
CA GLN A 4 -11.36 -42.41 -4.31
C GLN A 4 -10.43 -41.25 -4.02
N ASP A 5 -9.26 -41.20 -4.67
CA ASP A 5 -8.34 -40.07 -4.61
C ASP A 5 -9.11 -38.81 -4.98
N LYS A 6 -9.67 -38.12 -3.98
CA LYS A 6 -10.25 -36.80 -4.15
C LYS A 6 -9.09 -35.93 -4.57
N ASN A 7 -9.05 -35.57 -5.85
CA ASN A 7 -8.06 -34.66 -6.38
C ASN A 7 -8.12 -33.36 -5.56
N ILE A 8 -7.15 -33.16 -4.67
CA ILE A 8 -7.10 -32.02 -3.76
C ILE A 8 -6.95 -30.68 -4.49
N LEU A 9 -6.61 -30.74 -5.79
CA LEU A 9 -6.49 -29.60 -6.69
C LEU A 9 -7.78 -29.31 -7.46
N ASN A 10 -8.88 -30.05 -7.21
CA ASN A 10 -10.20 -29.69 -7.70
C ASN A 10 -10.94 -28.83 -6.67
N TRP A 11 -11.24 -27.59 -7.04
CA TRP A 11 -11.74 -26.57 -6.11
C TRP A 11 -13.22 -26.24 -6.30
N ALA A 12 -13.79 -26.48 -7.49
CA ALA A 12 -15.18 -26.15 -7.81
C ALA A 12 -16.14 -27.33 -7.57
N SER A 13 -17.40 -26.99 -7.26
CA SER A 13 -18.51 -27.93 -7.17
C SER A 13 -19.09 -28.24 -8.56
N LYS A 14 -20.05 -29.18 -8.66
CA LYS A 14 -20.66 -29.59 -9.95
C LYS A 14 -21.40 -28.46 -10.68
N ASP A 15 -21.88 -27.47 -9.95
CA ASP A 15 -22.52 -26.25 -10.48
C ASP A 15 -21.52 -25.17 -10.92
N GLY A 16 -20.21 -25.45 -10.79
CA GLY A 16 -19.12 -24.56 -11.16
C GLY A 16 -18.76 -23.52 -10.11
N GLU A 17 -19.44 -23.50 -8.96
CA GLU A 17 -19.16 -22.58 -7.86
C GLU A 17 -18.06 -23.13 -6.93
N PHE A 18 -17.16 -22.25 -6.51
CA PHE A 18 -16.17 -22.56 -5.48
C PHE A 18 -16.78 -22.38 -4.08
N ARG A 19 -16.74 -23.45 -3.28
CA ARG A 19 -17.16 -23.43 -1.87
C ARG A 19 -15.99 -23.79 -0.98
N ARG A 20 -15.60 -22.86 -0.09
CA ARG A 20 -14.49 -23.07 0.85
C ARG A 20 -14.93 -24.04 1.94
N GLN A 21 -14.11 -25.05 2.21
CA GLN A 21 -14.30 -25.95 3.36
C GLN A 21 -13.93 -25.22 4.65
N GLN A 22 -14.67 -25.50 5.72
CA GLN A 22 -14.40 -24.93 7.04
C GLN A 22 -13.21 -25.61 7.71
N SER A 23 -12.46 -24.82 8.48
CA SER A 23 -11.36 -25.29 9.34
C SER A 23 -11.89 -26.12 10.51
N VAL A 24 -11.19 -27.19 10.88
CA VAL A 24 -11.66 -28.15 11.90
C VAL A 24 -10.95 -28.06 13.24
N PHE A 25 -9.70 -27.58 13.27
CA PHE A 25 -8.94 -27.38 14.50
C PHE A 25 -9.16 -25.94 14.95
N ARG A 26 -9.80 -25.78 16.11
CA ARG A 26 -10.40 -24.51 16.59
C ARG A 26 -10.13 -24.27 18.08
N ASP A 27 -9.12 -24.93 18.65
CA ASP A 27 -8.69 -24.64 20.02
C ASP A 27 -7.95 -23.28 20.07
N TRP A 28 -7.83 -22.71 21.27
CA TRP A 28 -7.28 -21.38 21.50
C TRP A 28 -6.07 -21.41 22.43
N ILE A 29 -5.07 -20.57 22.12
CA ILE A 29 -4.09 -20.14 23.12
C ILE A 29 -4.77 -19.12 24.03
N GLU A 30 -4.65 -19.29 25.34
CA GLU A 30 -5.33 -18.44 26.33
C GLU A 30 -4.41 -18.07 27.49
N ASN A 31 -4.56 -16.86 28.02
CA ASN A 31 -3.90 -16.43 29.25
C ASN A 31 -4.82 -16.64 30.46
N LYS A 32 -5.03 -17.90 30.85
CA LYS A 32 -5.79 -18.27 32.05
C LYS A 32 -5.13 -19.47 32.77
N PRO A 33 -5.29 -19.60 34.11
CA PRO A 33 -4.59 -20.62 34.90
C PRO A 33 -4.74 -22.06 34.39
N ASP A 34 -5.92 -22.41 33.87
CA ASP A 34 -6.26 -23.76 33.40
C ASP A 34 -6.38 -23.84 31.87
N ALA A 35 -5.69 -22.96 31.14
CA ALA A 35 -5.66 -23.00 29.68
C ALA A 35 -5.14 -24.35 29.20
N LYS A 36 -5.85 -25.00 28.27
CA LYS A 36 -5.34 -26.19 27.56
C LYS A 36 -4.03 -25.86 26.83
N PHE A 37 -3.99 -24.66 26.24
CA PHE A 37 -2.84 -24.08 25.55
C PHE A 37 -2.50 -22.71 26.17
N PRO A 38 -1.72 -22.65 27.26
CA PRO A 38 -1.27 -21.39 27.84
C PRO A 38 -0.25 -20.67 26.95
N ALA A 39 -0.24 -19.35 26.93
CA ALA A 39 0.77 -18.59 26.19
C ALA A 39 2.15 -18.78 26.84
N GLU A 40 3.09 -19.39 26.11
CA GLU A 40 4.41 -19.77 26.63
C GLU A 40 5.47 -19.60 25.53
N LYS A 41 6.66 -19.12 25.90
CA LYS A 41 7.83 -19.11 25.02
C LYS A 41 8.25 -20.55 24.69
N ASP A 42 8.80 -20.75 23.49
CA ASP A 42 9.34 -22.02 23.00
C ASP A 42 8.35 -23.19 22.87
N ARG A 43 7.04 -22.95 23.02
CA ARG A 43 6.02 -24.02 22.94
C ARG A 43 5.39 -24.17 21.56
N TYR A 44 5.05 -23.07 20.91
CA TYR A 44 4.26 -23.09 19.69
C TYR A 44 5.14 -22.99 18.45
N HIS A 45 4.65 -23.52 17.33
CA HIS A 45 5.26 -23.37 16.01
C HIS A 45 4.19 -23.07 14.99
N LEU A 46 4.46 -22.15 14.07
CA LEU A 46 3.53 -21.77 13.02
C LEU A 46 3.99 -22.32 11.66
N TYR A 47 3.15 -23.11 11.00
CA TYR A 47 3.40 -23.53 9.62
C TYR A 47 2.61 -22.63 8.67
N VAL A 48 3.32 -22.01 7.73
CA VAL A 48 2.77 -21.00 6.81
C VAL A 48 3.18 -21.27 5.37
N SER A 49 2.63 -20.49 4.44
CA SER A 49 3.24 -20.25 3.13
C SER A 49 3.21 -18.75 2.87
N TYR A 50 4.32 -18.15 2.44
CA TYR A 50 4.34 -16.75 1.99
C TYR A 50 3.33 -16.47 0.85
N ALA A 51 2.99 -17.50 0.06
CA ALA A 51 2.01 -17.37 -1.00
C ALA A 51 0.57 -17.20 -0.51
N CYS A 52 0.22 -17.83 0.63
CA CYS A 52 -1.16 -17.93 1.10
C CYS A 52 -1.59 -16.65 1.83
N PRO A 53 -2.66 -15.94 1.39
CA PRO A 53 -3.11 -14.73 2.07
C PRO A 53 -3.58 -14.99 3.50
N TRP A 54 -4.21 -16.14 3.76
CA TRP A 54 -4.68 -16.53 5.10
C TRP A 54 -3.52 -16.73 6.08
N ALA A 55 -2.42 -17.35 5.61
CA ALA A 55 -1.23 -17.56 6.44
C ALA A 55 -0.43 -16.26 6.62
N HIS A 56 -0.43 -15.40 5.59
CA HIS A 56 0.23 -14.10 5.62
C HIS A 56 -0.37 -13.19 6.73
N ARG A 57 -1.68 -13.29 7.03
CA ARG A 57 -2.30 -12.57 8.15
C ARG A 57 -1.60 -12.88 9.49
N ALA A 58 -1.32 -14.16 9.75
CA ALA A 58 -0.65 -14.57 10.97
C ALA A 58 0.81 -14.06 11.03
N LEU A 59 1.51 -13.98 9.89
CA LEU A 59 2.86 -13.41 9.83
C LEU A 59 2.87 -11.91 10.12
N ILE A 60 1.92 -11.17 9.54
CA ILE A 60 1.78 -9.72 9.79
C ILE A 60 1.51 -9.48 11.28
N VAL A 61 0.51 -10.17 11.86
CA VAL A 61 0.16 -9.99 13.28
C VAL A 61 1.29 -10.43 14.20
N ARG A 62 1.98 -11.54 13.90
CA ARG A 62 3.17 -11.98 14.64
C ARG A 62 4.21 -10.86 14.71
N LYS A 63 4.49 -10.18 13.60
CA LYS A 63 5.48 -9.10 13.55
C LYS A 63 4.97 -7.80 14.20
N LEU A 64 3.71 -7.43 13.98
CA LEU A 64 3.07 -6.28 14.65
C LEU A 64 3.11 -6.41 16.18
N LYS A 65 2.86 -7.61 16.71
CA LYS A 65 2.84 -7.90 18.15
C LYS A 65 4.21 -8.27 18.73
N GLY A 66 5.30 -8.21 17.97
CA GLY A 66 6.64 -8.52 18.49
C GLY A 66 6.80 -9.96 18.98
N LEU A 67 6.10 -10.92 18.35
CA LEU A 67 6.03 -12.32 18.79
C LEU A 67 7.12 -13.21 18.18
N GLU A 68 8.17 -12.62 17.60
CA GLU A 68 9.10 -13.37 16.78
C GLU A 68 9.85 -14.47 17.56
N GLU A 69 10.19 -14.19 18.81
CA GLU A 69 10.85 -15.14 19.72
C GLU A 69 9.88 -16.16 20.35
N PHE A 70 8.58 -15.88 20.38
CA PHE A 70 7.58 -16.74 21.02
C PHE A 70 6.97 -17.73 20.05
N LEU A 71 6.83 -17.31 18.80
CA LEU A 71 6.14 -18.07 17.76
C LEU A 71 7.05 -18.21 16.53
N PRO A 72 8.08 -19.07 16.57
CA PRO A 72 8.85 -19.40 15.37
C PRO A 72 7.93 -19.99 14.29
N TYR A 73 8.33 -19.86 13.03
CA TYR A 73 7.55 -20.38 11.91
C TYR A 73 8.42 -21.06 10.86
N THR A 74 7.78 -21.95 10.09
CA THR A 74 8.36 -22.55 8.89
C THR A 74 7.42 -22.27 7.72
N SER A 75 7.94 -21.66 6.67
CA SER A 75 7.25 -21.53 5.39
C SER A 75 7.46 -22.80 4.58
N VAL A 76 6.36 -23.44 4.19
CA VAL A 76 6.36 -24.49 3.18
C VAL A 76 6.82 -23.92 1.82
N HIS A 77 7.28 -24.80 0.94
CA HIS A 77 7.63 -24.44 -0.42
C HIS A 77 6.39 -23.91 -1.19
N TRP A 78 6.58 -22.93 -2.08
CA TRP A 78 5.46 -22.31 -2.82
C TRP A 78 4.70 -23.30 -3.71
N HIS A 79 5.37 -24.32 -4.24
CA HIS A 79 4.75 -25.35 -5.08
C HIS A 79 3.88 -26.30 -4.27
N MET A 80 2.58 -26.30 -4.55
CA MET A 80 1.61 -27.21 -3.95
C MET A 80 1.22 -28.31 -4.95
N GLY A 81 1.75 -29.51 -4.75
CA GLY A 81 1.50 -30.67 -5.62
C GLY A 81 0.30 -31.51 -5.17
N GLU A 82 0.20 -32.73 -5.70
CA GLU A 82 -0.89 -33.68 -5.40
C GLU A 82 -0.96 -34.11 -3.92
N LYS A 83 0.15 -34.00 -3.20
CA LYS A 83 0.24 -34.29 -1.76
C LYS A 83 0.04 -33.04 -0.89
N GLY A 84 -0.28 -31.90 -1.48
CA GLY A 84 -0.46 -30.62 -0.81
C GLY A 84 0.87 -29.90 -0.58
N TRP A 85 0.92 -29.13 0.51
CA TRP A 85 2.09 -28.35 0.88
C TRP A 85 3.26 -29.23 1.29
N ARG A 86 4.41 -29.03 0.65
CA ARG A 86 5.67 -29.71 0.97
C ARG A 86 6.62 -28.76 1.70
N PHE A 87 7.46 -29.30 2.57
CA PHE A 87 8.59 -28.54 3.10
C PHE A 87 9.65 -28.36 2.02
N ALA A 88 10.41 -27.27 2.12
CA ALA A 88 11.54 -27.05 1.23
C ALA A 88 12.69 -28.00 1.60
N THR A 89 13.53 -28.32 0.63
CA THR A 89 14.76 -29.09 0.85
C THR A 89 15.98 -28.22 0.59
N LYS A 90 17.17 -28.70 0.96
CA LYS A 90 18.41 -27.93 0.77
C LYS A 90 18.77 -27.75 -0.72
N GLU A 91 18.16 -28.56 -1.58
CA GLU A 91 18.35 -28.55 -3.02
C GLU A 91 17.42 -27.55 -3.73
N ASP A 92 16.38 -27.06 -3.06
CA ASP A 92 15.50 -26.03 -3.61
C ASP A 92 16.25 -24.69 -3.67
N ASN A 93 16.43 -24.15 -4.87
CA ASN A 93 17.11 -22.88 -5.13
C ASN A 93 16.19 -21.81 -5.73
N ASP A 94 14.89 -22.10 -5.80
CA ASP A 94 13.84 -21.31 -6.45
C ASP A 94 12.78 -20.79 -5.46
N ALA A 95 12.97 -21.00 -4.16
CA ALA A 95 12.07 -20.58 -3.10
C ALA A 95 12.83 -19.74 -2.05
N PRO A 96 12.94 -18.40 -2.24
CA PRO A 96 13.74 -17.54 -1.36
C PRO A 96 13.13 -17.38 0.04
N GLY A 97 13.95 -17.10 1.04
CA GLY A 97 13.54 -16.74 2.40
C GLY A 97 14.09 -17.67 3.49
N ASP A 98 14.53 -17.09 4.60
CA ASP A 98 15.28 -17.81 5.64
C ASP A 98 14.45 -18.89 6.38
N ASN A 99 13.12 -18.73 6.39
CA ASN A 99 12.20 -19.69 7.01
C ASN A 99 11.65 -20.72 6.02
N VAL A 100 12.18 -20.76 4.79
CA VAL A 100 11.85 -21.75 3.75
C VAL A 100 12.82 -22.91 3.86
N THR A 101 12.55 -23.79 4.81
CA THR A 101 13.48 -24.86 5.22
C THR A 101 12.76 -26.20 5.35
N PRO A 102 13.50 -27.32 5.48
CA PRO A 102 12.93 -28.54 6.03
C PRO A 102 12.31 -28.27 7.39
N ASP A 103 11.27 -29.04 7.77
CA ASP A 103 10.60 -28.84 9.07
C ASP A 103 11.58 -29.07 10.24
N PRO A 104 11.89 -28.04 11.05
CA PRO A 104 12.79 -28.18 12.19
C PRO A 104 12.16 -28.94 13.37
N VAL A 105 10.82 -29.05 13.41
CA VAL A 105 10.09 -29.77 14.47
C VAL A 105 9.97 -31.26 14.13
N HIS A 106 9.79 -31.58 12.83
CA HIS A 106 9.67 -32.95 12.32
C HIS A 106 10.61 -33.17 11.12
N PRO A 107 11.91 -33.45 11.35
CA PRO A 107 12.90 -33.58 10.27
C PRO A 107 12.59 -34.67 9.25
N GLU A 108 11.79 -35.66 9.62
CA GLU A 108 11.35 -36.77 8.77
C GLU A 108 10.11 -36.43 7.92
N TYR A 109 9.41 -35.33 8.21
CA TYR A 109 8.23 -34.94 7.47
C TYR A 109 8.61 -34.15 6.22
N THR A 110 8.09 -34.61 5.08
CA THR A 110 8.30 -33.95 3.78
C THR A 110 7.13 -33.04 3.41
N HIS A 111 5.98 -33.19 4.06
CA HIS A 111 4.73 -32.52 3.75
C HIS A 111 3.93 -32.18 5.00
N LEU A 112 3.21 -31.06 4.96
CA LEU A 112 2.34 -30.59 6.05
C LEU A 112 1.27 -31.62 6.44
N ARG A 113 0.79 -32.42 5.48
CA ARG A 113 -0.20 -33.47 5.74
C ARG A 113 0.22 -34.49 6.80
N HIS A 114 1.52 -34.70 6.99
CA HIS A 114 2.01 -35.63 8.01
C HIS A 114 1.65 -35.15 9.43
N ILE A 115 1.70 -33.84 9.66
CA ILE A 115 1.29 -33.22 10.93
C ILE A 115 -0.22 -33.41 11.17
N TYR A 116 -1.02 -33.30 10.11
CA TYR A 116 -2.46 -33.56 10.19
C TYR A 116 -2.77 -35.02 10.51
N PHE A 117 -2.07 -35.97 9.88
CA PHE A 117 -2.24 -37.40 10.16
C PHE A 117 -1.69 -37.82 11.53
N GLU A 118 -0.67 -37.15 12.04
CA GLU A 118 -0.22 -37.32 13.43
C GLU A 118 -1.34 -36.93 14.41
N ASN A 119 -2.01 -35.80 14.16
CA ASN A 119 -3.10 -35.34 15.00
C ASN A 119 -4.39 -36.17 14.84
N ASN A 120 -4.68 -36.64 13.63
CA ASN A 120 -5.83 -37.48 13.31
C ASN A 120 -5.50 -38.41 12.12
N PRO A 121 -5.23 -39.71 12.36
CA PRO A 121 -4.89 -40.67 11.30
C PRO A 121 -5.95 -40.81 10.20
N ASP A 122 -7.21 -40.54 10.52
CA ASP A 122 -8.36 -40.63 9.62
C ASP A 122 -8.79 -39.26 9.06
N TYR A 123 -7.89 -38.26 9.06
CA TYR A 123 -8.22 -36.92 8.58
C TYR A 123 -8.51 -36.89 7.06
N GLU A 124 -9.74 -36.53 6.69
CA GLU A 124 -10.20 -36.44 5.29
C GLU A 124 -10.29 -35.01 4.74
N GLY A 125 -9.95 -34.01 5.56
CA GLY A 125 -10.06 -32.59 5.20
C GLY A 125 -8.88 -32.09 4.36
N ARG A 126 -8.86 -30.78 4.08
CA ARG A 126 -7.72 -30.11 3.43
C ARG A 126 -6.58 -29.88 4.43
N PHE A 127 -5.34 -30.07 3.98
CA PHE A 127 -4.13 -29.75 4.73
C PHE A 127 -3.77 -28.29 4.48
N THR A 128 -4.24 -27.38 5.34
CA THR A 128 -4.21 -25.92 5.08
C THR A 128 -3.11 -25.21 5.85
N VAL A 129 -2.60 -24.12 5.28
CA VAL A 129 -1.85 -23.10 6.03
C VAL A 129 -2.74 -21.87 6.26
N PRO A 130 -2.64 -21.19 7.41
CA PRO A 130 -1.72 -21.45 8.52
C PRO A 130 -2.12 -22.68 9.35
N THR A 131 -1.14 -23.33 9.98
CA THR A 131 -1.35 -24.37 11.00
C THR A 131 -0.53 -24.01 12.24
N LEU A 132 -1.21 -23.77 13.36
CA LEU A 132 -0.59 -23.50 14.66
C LEU A 132 -0.44 -24.81 15.43
N TYR A 133 0.80 -25.19 15.72
CA TYR A 133 1.16 -26.47 16.33
C TYR A 133 1.71 -26.29 17.74
N ASP A 134 1.28 -27.11 18.69
CA ASP A 134 1.83 -27.21 20.03
C ASP A 134 2.90 -28.30 20.08
N LYS A 135 4.18 -27.91 20.25
CA LYS A 135 5.30 -28.85 20.32
C LYS A 135 5.31 -29.69 21.59
N LYS A 136 4.69 -29.22 22.68
CA LYS A 136 4.62 -29.97 23.95
C LYS A 136 3.56 -31.06 23.90
N GLN A 137 2.36 -30.73 23.42
CA GLN A 137 1.27 -31.71 23.30
C GLN A 137 1.27 -32.49 21.98
N ARG A 138 2.14 -32.09 21.03
CA ARG A 138 2.26 -32.69 19.69
C ARG A 138 0.94 -32.73 18.93
N CYS A 139 0.25 -31.60 18.93
CA CYS A 139 -1.07 -31.48 18.31
C CYS A 139 -1.25 -30.13 17.62
N ILE A 140 -2.21 -30.08 16.70
CA ILE A 140 -2.64 -28.85 16.06
C ILE A 140 -3.58 -28.12 17.03
N VAL A 141 -3.23 -26.89 17.38
CA VAL A 141 -4.09 -25.99 18.17
C VAL A 141 -5.21 -25.45 17.28
N SER A 142 -4.82 -24.81 16.17
CA SER A 142 -5.77 -24.23 15.23
C SER A 142 -5.23 -24.21 13.81
N ASN A 143 -6.14 -24.33 12.84
CA ASN A 143 -5.86 -24.04 11.43
C ASN A 143 -6.81 -22.97 10.85
N GLU A 144 -7.51 -22.23 11.71
CA GLU A 144 -8.38 -21.12 11.31
C GLU A 144 -7.65 -19.78 11.43
N SER A 145 -7.38 -19.15 10.28
CA SER A 145 -6.58 -17.93 10.20
C SER A 145 -7.15 -16.76 11.00
N SER A 146 -8.49 -16.59 11.02
CA SER A 146 -9.13 -15.46 11.73
C SER A 146 -9.05 -15.62 13.25
N GLU A 147 -9.13 -16.85 13.74
CA GLU A 147 -9.00 -17.14 15.16
C GLU A 147 -7.53 -17.08 15.58
N ILE A 148 -6.61 -17.63 14.78
CA ILE A 148 -5.17 -17.57 15.06
C ILE A 148 -4.74 -16.12 15.24
N ILE A 149 -5.10 -15.19 14.35
CA ILE A 149 -4.71 -13.79 14.54
C ILE A 149 -5.29 -13.21 15.83
N ARG A 150 -6.57 -13.47 16.14
CA ARG A 150 -7.22 -12.98 17.37
C ARG A 150 -6.61 -13.55 18.65
N MET A 151 -6.14 -14.81 18.64
CA MET A 151 -5.38 -15.38 19.75
C MET A 151 -4.11 -14.55 20.03
N LEU A 152 -3.44 -14.06 18.99
CA LEU A 152 -2.19 -13.32 19.11
C LEU A 152 -2.37 -11.86 19.57
N TYR A 153 -3.59 -11.32 19.60
CA TYR A 153 -3.83 -9.93 20.01
C TYR A 153 -3.53 -9.73 21.49
N HIS A 154 -3.95 -10.67 22.35
CA HIS A 154 -3.86 -10.48 23.80
C HIS A 154 -3.24 -11.63 24.59
N SER A 155 -3.21 -12.84 24.06
CA SER A 155 -2.81 -14.02 24.86
C SER A 155 -1.37 -13.92 25.37
N PHE A 156 -0.51 -13.21 24.66
CA PHE A 156 0.90 -13.03 25.00
C PHE A 156 1.22 -11.67 25.63
N ASP A 157 0.26 -10.75 25.80
CA ASP A 157 0.52 -9.36 26.22
C ASP A 157 1.31 -9.26 27.53
N HIS A 158 1.02 -10.16 28.49
CA HIS A 158 1.72 -10.24 29.77
C HIS A 158 3.20 -10.66 29.69
N LEU A 159 3.66 -11.14 28.53
CA LEU A 159 5.04 -11.55 28.25
C LEU A 159 5.76 -10.56 27.32
N LEU A 160 5.05 -9.57 26.78
CA LEU A 160 5.57 -8.67 25.75
C LEU A 160 6.00 -7.32 26.35
N PRO A 161 7.00 -6.65 25.72
CA PRO A 161 7.27 -5.24 25.99
C PRO A 161 6.03 -4.37 25.78
N GLU A 162 5.91 -3.30 26.57
CA GLU A 162 4.73 -2.43 26.62
C GLU A 162 4.28 -1.92 25.24
N LYS A 163 5.22 -1.54 24.37
CA LYS A 163 4.92 -1.05 23.01
C LYS A 163 4.14 -2.07 22.17
N TYR A 164 4.41 -3.36 22.36
CA TYR A 164 3.73 -4.44 21.63
C TYR A 164 2.47 -4.89 22.35
N ALA A 165 2.49 -4.93 23.68
CA ALA A 165 1.33 -5.28 24.50
C ALA A 165 0.18 -4.27 24.33
N LYS A 166 0.48 -2.97 24.17
CA LYS A 166 -0.52 -1.91 23.97
C LYS A 166 -1.11 -1.84 22.56
N LEU A 167 -0.50 -2.50 21.57
CA LEU A 167 -1.07 -2.53 20.22
C LEU A 167 -2.33 -3.41 20.21
N ASP A 168 -3.48 -2.77 19.99
CA ASP A 168 -4.78 -3.42 19.87
C ASP A 168 -5.27 -3.35 18.43
N LEU A 169 -5.44 -4.52 17.81
CA LEU A 169 -5.88 -4.65 16.42
C LEU A 169 -7.40 -4.76 16.30
N LEU A 170 -8.13 -4.89 17.42
CA LEU A 170 -9.58 -4.91 17.47
C LEU A 170 -10.07 -4.04 18.64
N PRO A 171 -9.77 -2.73 18.63
CA PRO A 171 -10.11 -1.85 19.74
C PRO A 171 -11.63 -1.71 19.87
N GLU A 172 -12.11 -1.67 21.11
CA GLU A 172 -13.55 -1.78 21.41
C GLU A 172 -14.38 -0.68 20.75
N ASP A 173 -13.82 0.52 20.57
CA ASP A 173 -14.49 1.66 19.94
C ASP A 173 -14.69 1.51 18.42
N LEU A 174 -13.88 0.67 17.75
CA LEU A 174 -14.01 0.37 16.31
C LEU A 174 -14.55 -1.02 16.02
N LYS A 175 -14.63 -1.90 17.02
CA LYS A 175 -14.93 -3.32 16.89
C LYS A 175 -16.16 -3.62 16.03
N SER A 176 -17.29 -2.97 16.28
CA SER A 176 -18.51 -3.20 15.48
C SER A 176 -18.32 -2.85 14.00
N LYS A 177 -17.62 -1.75 13.71
CA LYS A 177 -17.32 -1.32 12.34
C LYS A 177 -16.35 -2.29 11.66
N ILE A 178 -15.31 -2.72 12.39
CA ILE A 178 -14.34 -3.71 11.92
C ILE A 178 -15.02 -5.05 11.59
N GLU A 179 -15.91 -5.55 12.46
CA GLU A 179 -16.62 -6.81 12.23
C GLU A 179 -17.53 -6.72 11.00
N GLU A 180 -18.27 -5.62 10.84
CA GLU A 180 -19.06 -5.37 9.63
C GLU A 180 -18.18 -5.35 8.37
N THR A 181 -17.08 -4.59 8.40
CA THR A 181 -16.12 -4.52 7.28
C THR A 181 -15.53 -5.89 6.97
N ASN A 182 -15.14 -6.65 7.99
CA ASN A 182 -14.55 -7.98 7.82
C ASN A 182 -15.50 -9.02 7.26
N GLU A 183 -16.79 -8.90 7.53
CA GLU A 183 -17.80 -9.81 7.00
C GLU A 183 -17.92 -9.66 5.48
N TRP A 184 -18.22 -8.44 4.99
CA TRP A 184 -18.43 -8.23 3.56
C TRP A 184 -17.12 -8.34 2.77
N THR A 185 -15.99 -7.82 3.29
CA THR A 185 -14.69 -7.94 2.61
C THR A 185 -14.24 -9.41 2.53
N TYR A 186 -14.52 -10.24 3.54
CA TYR A 186 -14.22 -11.67 3.47
C TYR A 186 -15.02 -12.34 2.35
N HIS A 187 -16.34 -12.13 2.33
CA HIS A 187 -17.23 -12.81 1.40
C HIS A 187 -17.00 -12.37 -0.05
N ASP A 188 -16.81 -11.08 -0.27
CA ASP A 188 -16.90 -10.49 -1.61
C ASP A 188 -15.54 -10.04 -2.18
N ILE A 189 -14.52 -9.84 -1.34
CA ILE A 189 -13.15 -9.51 -1.78
C ILE A 189 -12.20 -10.70 -1.54
N ASN A 190 -11.91 -11.04 -0.28
CA ASN A 190 -10.88 -12.03 0.06
C ASN A 190 -11.19 -13.41 -0.52
N ASN A 191 -12.45 -13.84 -0.40
CA ASN A 191 -12.92 -15.07 -0.99
C ASN A 191 -13.49 -14.84 -2.40
N GLY A 192 -13.91 -13.61 -2.73
CA GLY A 192 -14.44 -13.22 -4.04
C GLY A 192 -13.47 -13.52 -5.19
N VAL A 193 -12.19 -13.16 -5.04
CA VAL A 193 -11.16 -13.47 -6.05
C VAL A 193 -11.03 -14.96 -6.33
N TYR A 194 -11.18 -15.82 -5.32
CA TYR A 194 -11.16 -17.28 -5.48
C TYR A 194 -12.45 -17.81 -6.09
N LYS A 195 -13.61 -17.25 -5.72
CA LYS A 195 -14.88 -17.60 -6.35
C LYS A 195 -14.87 -17.31 -7.84
N SER A 196 -14.29 -16.17 -8.25
CA SER A 196 -14.09 -15.83 -9.66
C SER A 196 -13.07 -16.74 -10.33
N GLY A 197 -11.87 -16.88 -9.75
CA GLY A 197 -10.76 -17.60 -10.37
C GLY A 197 -10.95 -19.12 -10.49
N PHE A 198 -11.72 -19.73 -9.58
CA PHE A 198 -12.03 -21.15 -9.61
C PHE A 198 -13.39 -21.48 -10.23
N ALA A 199 -14.14 -20.48 -10.69
CA ALA A 199 -15.37 -20.74 -11.42
C ALA A 199 -15.10 -21.57 -12.68
N THR A 200 -15.91 -22.61 -12.91
CA THR A 200 -15.82 -23.45 -14.12
C THR A 200 -16.95 -23.19 -15.12
N THR A 201 -17.81 -22.20 -14.85
CA THR A 201 -18.89 -21.76 -15.73
C THR A 201 -18.87 -20.23 -15.87
N GLU A 202 -19.30 -19.72 -17.03
CA GLU A 202 -19.34 -18.29 -17.31
C GLU A 202 -20.28 -17.53 -16.36
N GLU A 203 -21.41 -18.15 -16.00
CA GLU A 203 -22.40 -17.57 -15.08
C GLU A 203 -21.82 -17.38 -13.67
N ALA A 204 -21.17 -18.41 -13.11
CA ALA A 204 -20.53 -18.34 -11.80
C ALA A 204 -19.39 -17.31 -11.82
N TYR A 205 -18.56 -17.30 -12.88
CA TYR A 205 -17.50 -16.31 -13.04
C TYR A 205 -18.06 -14.88 -13.09
N THR A 206 -18.99 -14.60 -14.00
CA THR A 206 -19.55 -13.26 -14.23
C THR A 206 -20.22 -12.71 -12.96
N LYS A 207 -20.98 -13.53 -12.24
CA LYS A 207 -21.61 -13.13 -10.98
C LYS A 207 -20.58 -12.75 -9.93
N ASN A 208 -19.59 -13.62 -9.70
CA ASN A 208 -18.60 -13.42 -8.65
C ASN A 208 -17.65 -12.26 -8.96
N VAL A 209 -17.20 -12.11 -10.21
CA VAL A 209 -16.30 -11.01 -10.60
C VAL A 209 -17.02 -9.65 -10.52
N LYS A 210 -18.29 -9.55 -10.92
CA LYS A 210 -19.06 -8.31 -10.76
C LYS A 210 -19.29 -7.95 -9.29
N THR A 211 -19.56 -8.94 -8.44
CA THR A 211 -19.71 -8.74 -6.98
C THR A 211 -18.40 -8.25 -6.35
N LEU A 212 -17.28 -8.83 -6.76
CA LEU A 212 -15.94 -8.42 -6.35
C LEU A 212 -15.68 -6.94 -6.68
N PHE A 213 -15.90 -6.53 -7.94
CA PHE A 213 -15.62 -5.16 -8.34
C PHE A 213 -16.57 -4.13 -7.71
N ALA A 214 -17.86 -4.46 -7.53
CA ALA A 214 -18.77 -3.61 -6.76
C ALA A 214 -18.30 -3.43 -5.30
N SER A 215 -17.69 -4.47 -4.72
CA SER A 215 -17.16 -4.43 -3.35
C SER A 215 -15.83 -3.69 -3.28
N LEU A 216 -15.00 -3.75 -4.32
CA LEU A 216 -13.80 -2.91 -4.45
C LEU A 216 -14.19 -1.43 -4.60
N ASP A 217 -15.24 -1.12 -5.37
CA ASP A 217 -15.77 0.25 -5.48
C ASP A 217 -16.29 0.77 -4.12
N LYS A 218 -16.92 -0.10 -3.31
CA LYS A 218 -17.29 0.22 -1.92
C LYS A 218 -16.04 0.46 -1.05
N ALA A 219 -15.05 -0.41 -1.12
CA ALA A 219 -13.81 -0.28 -0.34
C ALA A 219 -13.06 1.01 -0.67
N GLU A 220 -13.00 1.37 -1.95
CA GLU A 220 -12.44 2.61 -2.46
C GLU A 220 -13.14 3.83 -1.88
N ALA A 221 -14.47 3.85 -1.88
CA ALA A 221 -15.26 4.94 -1.32
C ALA A 221 -15.12 5.07 0.21
N GLU A 222 -15.00 3.95 0.94
CA GLU A 222 -14.75 3.96 2.38
C GLU A 222 -13.33 4.47 2.71
N LEU A 223 -12.32 4.05 1.95
CA LEU A 223 -10.93 4.52 2.12
C LEU A 223 -10.77 6.01 1.79
N ALA A 224 -11.51 6.52 0.80
CA ALA A 224 -11.54 7.95 0.49
C ALA A 224 -12.05 8.82 1.65
N GLN A 225 -12.84 8.24 2.56
CA GLN A 225 -13.38 8.91 3.75
C GLN A 225 -12.58 8.60 5.01
N SER A 226 -11.52 7.80 4.92
CA SER A 226 -10.72 7.48 6.09
C SER A 226 -9.92 8.70 6.52
N PRO A 227 -9.96 9.10 7.80
CA PRO A 227 -9.23 10.27 8.30
C PRO A 227 -7.73 10.01 8.49
N GLY A 228 -7.24 8.83 8.10
CA GLY A 228 -5.84 8.45 8.30
C GLY A 228 -5.38 7.38 7.33
N PRO A 229 -4.13 6.91 7.46
CA PRO A 229 -3.50 6.05 6.47
C PRO A 229 -4.01 4.60 6.46
N TYR A 230 -4.82 4.20 7.44
CA TYR A 230 -5.42 2.88 7.56
C TYR A 230 -6.93 2.92 7.28
N TYR A 231 -7.57 1.75 7.16
CA TYR A 231 -8.94 1.61 6.68
C TYR A 231 -9.99 2.33 7.56
N HIS A 232 -9.73 2.46 8.86
CA HIS A 232 -10.62 3.12 9.82
C HIS A 232 -9.96 4.31 10.54
N GLY A 233 -8.93 4.92 9.94
CA GLY A 233 -8.29 6.13 10.43
C GLY A 233 -6.79 5.98 10.66
N ASP A 234 -6.33 6.43 11.81
CA ASP A 234 -4.92 6.53 12.23
C ASP A 234 -4.35 5.21 12.77
N ARG A 235 -5.20 4.34 13.31
CA ARG A 235 -4.82 3.05 13.91
C ARG A 235 -4.87 1.90 12.92
N VAL A 236 -3.81 1.10 12.88
CA VAL A 236 -3.82 -0.20 12.19
C VAL A 236 -4.77 -1.17 12.91
N THR A 237 -5.61 -1.86 12.15
CA THR A 237 -6.59 -2.82 12.69
C THR A 237 -6.54 -4.17 11.99
N GLU A 238 -7.29 -5.15 12.50
CA GLU A 238 -7.43 -6.44 11.82
C GLU A 238 -8.09 -6.32 10.44
N ALA A 239 -8.88 -5.27 10.18
CA ALA A 239 -9.44 -5.00 8.86
C ALA A 239 -8.33 -4.76 7.83
N ASP A 240 -7.32 -3.96 8.20
CA ASP A 240 -6.17 -3.68 7.35
C ASP A 240 -5.39 -4.95 7.03
N VAL A 241 -5.07 -5.73 8.06
CA VAL A 241 -4.35 -7.01 7.91
C VAL A 241 -5.09 -7.96 6.98
N ARG A 242 -6.41 -8.09 7.17
CA ARG A 242 -7.23 -9.05 6.41
C ARG A 242 -7.39 -8.63 4.96
N LEU A 243 -7.62 -7.34 4.69
CA LEU A 243 -7.78 -6.80 3.35
C LEU A 243 -6.43 -6.76 2.60
N PHE A 244 -5.35 -6.35 3.27
CA PHE A 244 -4.04 -6.13 2.65
C PHE A 244 -3.55 -7.38 1.95
N THR A 245 -3.68 -8.52 2.63
CA THR A 245 -3.22 -9.81 2.11
C THR A 245 -3.91 -10.20 0.80
N THR A 246 -5.11 -9.69 0.50
CA THR A 246 -5.74 -9.85 -0.81
C THR A 246 -5.26 -8.79 -1.80
N ILE A 247 -5.30 -7.50 -1.41
CA ILE A 247 -4.98 -6.40 -2.33
C ILE A 247 -3.53 -6.45 -2.82
N ILE A 248 -2.56 -6.75 -1.96
CA ILE A 248 -1.14 -6.86 -2.34
C ILE A 248 -0.87 -7.96 -3.39
N ARG A 249 -1.79 -8.93 -3.53
CA ARG A 249 -1.72 -10.02 -4.51
C ARG A 249 -2.54 -9.75 -5.77
N PHE A 250 -3.31 -8.67 -5.79
CA PHE A 250 -4.32 -8.44 -6.81
C PHE A 250 -3.70 -8.26 -8.19
N ASP A 251 -2.84 -7.26 -8.36
CA ASP A 251 -2.18 -6.99 -9.65
C ASP A 251 -1.18 -8.10 -10.01
N ALA A 252 -0.44 -8.60 -9.02
CA ALA A 252 0.59 -9.62 -9.21
C ALA A 252 0.06 -10.99 -9.64
N VAL A 253 -1.19 -11.30 -9.28
CA VAL A 253 -1.79 -12.63 -9.53
C VAL A 253 -3.24 -12.52 -9.98
N TYR A 254 -4.13 -11.91 -9.20
CA TYR A 254 -5.58 -12.09 -9.38
C TYR A 254 -6.12 -11.47 -10.68
N VAL A 255 -5.54 -10.35 -11.13
CA VAL A 255 -5.93 -9.72 -12.41
C VAL A 255 -5.83 -10.72 -13.56
N GLN A 256 -4.66 -11.34 -13.74
CA GLN A 256 -4.42 -12.26 -14.85
C GLN A 256 -4.87 -13.68 -14.53
N HIS A 257 -4.40 -14.26 -13.41
CA HIS A 257 -4.56 -15.68 -13.10
C HIS A 257 -6.01 -16.03 -12.76
N PHE A 258 -6.69 -15.15 -12.03
CA PHE A 258 -8.11 -15.32 -11.65
C PHE A 258 -9.07 -14.51 -12.52
N LYS A 259 -8.57 -13.88 -13.59
CA LYS A 259 -9.37 -13.06 -14.51
C LYS A 259 -10.13 -11.93 -13.80
N CYS A 260 -9.62 -11.44 -12.67
CA CYS A 260 -10.23 -10.31 -11.96
C CYS A 260 -9.78 -8.99 -12.63
N ASN A 261 -10.19 -8.76 -13.88
CA ASN A 261 -9.55 -7.79 -14.77
C ASN A 261 -10.48 -6.70 -15.32
N ILE A 262 -11.56 -6.34 -14.62
CA ILE A 262 -12.34 -5.14 -14.98
C ILE A 262 -11.46 -3.88 -14.86
N ARG A 263 -10.59 -3.85 -13.84
CA ARG A 263 -9.46 -2.93 -13.66
C ARG A 263 -8.46 -3.53 -12.66
N ASP A 264 -7.24 -3.03 -12.63
CA ASP A 264 -6.25 -3.37 -11.60
C ASP A 264 -6.28 -2.37 -10.43
N ILE A 265 -5.53 -2.63 -9.36
CA ILE A 265 -5.46 -1.73 -8.20
C ILE A 265 -4.66 -0.47 -8.55
N ARG A 266 -3.48 -0.63 -9.14
CA ARG A 266 -2.53 0.48 -9.39
C ARG A 266 -3.07 1.61 -10.26
N SER A 267 -3.96 1.31 -11.21
CA SER A 267 -4.54 2.30 -12.13
C SER A 267 -6.04 2.51 -11.93
N GLY A 268 -6.73 1.55 -11.31
CA GLY A 268 -8.19 1.57 -11.19
C GLY A 268 -8.74 2.07 -9.85
N TYR A 269 -7.92 2.11 -8.80
CA TYR A 269 -8.37 2.37 -7.43
C TYR A 269 -7.36 3.24 -6.65
N PRO A 270 -7.41 4.58 -6.80
CA PRO A 270 -6.39 5.47 -6.23
C PRO A 270 -6.29 5.39 -4.70
N ASN A 271 -7.40 5.28 -3.96
CA ASN A 271 -7.37 5.22 -2.49
C ASN A 271 -6.91 3.85 -1.99
N ILE A 272 -7.37 2.74 -2.59
CA ILE A 272 -6.84 1.40 -2.30
C ILE A 272 -5.35 1.32 -2.64
N HIS A 273 -4.93 1.89 -3.77
CA HIS A 273 -3.53 1.91 -4.19
C HIS A 273 -2.64 2.73 -3.24
N LYS A 274 -3.11 3.90 -2.77
CA LYS A 274 -2.44 4.69 -1.72
C LYS A 274 -2.31 3.88 -0.43
N TRP A 275 -3.42 3.33 0.06
CA TRP A 275 -3.46 2.56 1.31
C TRP A 275 -2.57 1.31 1.28
N VAL A 276 -2.59 0.52 0.20
CA VAL A 276 -1.77 -0.71 0.13
C VAL A 276 -0.28 -0.39 0.05
N ARG A 277 0.10 0.69 -0.65
CA ARG A 277 1.49 1.17 -0.70
C ARG A 277 1.93 1.69 0.66
N TYR A 278 1.08 2.45 1.37
CA TYR A 278 1.37 2.91 2.73
C TYR A 278 1.64 1.72 3.65
N CYS A 279 0.73 0.74 3.68
CA CYS A 279 0.91 -0.48 4.47
C CYS A 279 2.24 -1.18 4.13
N TYR A 280 2.49 -1.42 2.85
CA TYR A 280 3.67 -2.15 2.39
C TYR A 280 4.99 -1.43 2.70
N TRP A 281 5.09 -0.13 2.40
CA TRP A 281 6.35 0.62 2.48
C TRP A 281 6.61 1.27 3.83
N LYS A 282 5.57 1.71 4.56
CA LYS A 282 5.72 2.39 5.86
C LYS A 282 5.66 1.44 7.05
N ASN A 283 5.11 0.23 6.88
CA ASN A 283 5.03 -0.74 7.97
C ASN A 283 5.80 -2.04 7.65
N PRO A 284 6.97 -2.27 8.29
CA PRO A 284 7.77 -3.48 8.10
C PRO A 284 7.03 -4.80 8.32
N ALA A 285 5.97 -4.82 9.12
CA ALA A 285 5.16 -6.01 9.37
C ALA A 285 4.36 -6.46 8.14
N PHE A 286 4.09 -5.56 7.20
CA PHE A 286 3.40 -5.85 5.94
C PHE A 286 4.38 -6.05 4.79
N GLY A 287 5.36 -5.16 4.66
CA GLY A 287 6.35 -5.20 3.58
C GLY A 287 7.24 -6.44 3.63
N GLU A 288 7.98 -6.64 4.73
CA GLU A 288 8.99 -7.70 4.83
C GLU A 288 8.39 -9.12 4.89
N THR A 289 7.09 -9.26 5.19
CA THR A 289 6.41 -10.56 5.16
C THR A 289 5.80 -10.89 3.79
N THR A 290 5.89 -9.96 2.83
CA THR A 290 5.41 -10.13 1.45
C THR A 290 6.52 -10.68 0.56
N GLU A 291 6.41 -11.93 0.11
CA GLU A 291 7.35 -12.52 -0.84
C GLU A 291 6.67 -12.82 -2.19
N PHE A 292 6.94 -11.98 -3.19
CA PHE A 292 6.32 -12.05 -4.51
C PHE A 292 6.75 -13.27 -5.33
N THR A 293 7.95 -13.81 -5.17
CA THR A 293 8.35 -15.03 -5.89
C THR A 293 7.51 -16.21 -5.42
N HIS A 294 7.34 -16.38 -4.11
CA HIS A 294 6.40 -17.37 -3.55
C HIS A 294 4.97 -17.15 -4.01
N ILE A 295 4.47 -15.91 -3.92
CA ILE A 295 3.11 -15.56 -4.36
C ILE A 295 2.90 -15.94 -5.83
N LYS A 296 3.72 -15.41 -6.75
CA LYS A 296 3.50 -15.62 -8.19
C LYS A 296 3.66 -17.08 -8.59
N ASN A 297 4.71 -17.75 -8.10
CA ASN A 297 4.99 -19.13 -8.47
C ASN A 297 3.93 -20.09 -7.90
N HIS A 298 3.48 -19.90 -6.66
CA HIS A 298 2.43 -20.74 -6.09
C HIS A 298 1.18 -20.75 -6.95
N TYR A 299 0.62 -19.58 -7.25
CA TYR A 299 -0.65 -19.51 -7.97
C TYR A 299 -0.51 -20.01 -9.40
N THR A 300 0.53 -19.57 -10.11
CA THR A 300 0.65 -19.84 -11.56
C THR A 300 1.16 -21.25 -11.85
N LYS A 301 1.93 -21.87 -10.96
CA LYS A 301 2.52 -23.20 -11.18
C LYS A 301 1.79 -24.33 -10.45
N SER A 302 1.07 -24.04 -9.36
CA SER A 302 0.31 -25.08 -8.63
C SER A 302 -1.09 -25.28 -9.22
N HIS A 303 -1.72 -24.22 -9.77
CA HIS A 303 -3.06 -24.29 -10.34
C HIS A 303 -3.07 -24.70 -11.82
N LYS A 304 -2.59 -25.91 -12.13
CA LYS A 304 -2.51 -26.42 -13.52
C LYS A 304 -3.86 -26.51 -14.23
N GLN A 305 -4.96 -26.57 -13.48
CA GLN A 305 -6.31 -26.52 -14.04
C GLN A 305 -6.69 -25.14 -14.61
N ILE A 306 -6.03 -24.06 -14.14
CA ILE A 306 -6.20 -22.69 -14.67
C ILE A 306 -5.08 -22.37 -15.67
N ASN A 307 -3.85 -22.75 -15.34
CA ASN A 307 -2.65 -22.45 -16.14
C ASN A 307 -1.89 -23.75 -16.48
N PRO A 308 -2.30 -24.50 -17.52
CA PRO A 308 -1.79 -25.84 -17.81
C PRO A 308 -0.26 -25.91 -18.00
N HIS A 309 0.32 -24.88 -18.62
CA HIS A 309 1.76 -24.82 -18.90
C HIS A 309 2.58 -24.32 -17.72
N SER A 310 1.95 -23.92 -16.61
CA SER A 310 2.65 -23.44 -15.40
C SER A 310 3.62 -22.28 -15.67
N ILE A 311 3.28 -21.41 -16.65
CA ILE A 311 4.08 -20.23 -16.97
C ILE A 311 3.73 -19.13 -15.98
N THR A 312 4.75 -18.56 -15.33
CA THR A 312 4.60 -17.44 -14.41
C THR A 312 4.80 -16.13 -15.18
N PRO A 313 3.80 -15.23 -15.22
CA PRO A 313 3.96 -13.92 -15.84
C PRO A 313 5.07 -13.10 -15.17
N VAL A 314 5.85 -12.40 -15.99
CA VAL A 314 6.91 -11.49 -15.50
C VAL A 314 6.28 -10.27 -14.83
N GLY A 315 5.23 -9.71 -15.43
CA GLY A 315 4.53 -8.55 -14.90
C GLY A 315 3.66 -8.84 -13.66
N PRO A 316 3.09 -7.79 -13.07
CA PRO A 316 3.38 -6.39 -13.39
C PRO A 316 4.74 -5.94 -12.81
N GLU A 317 5.41 -5.01 -13.49
CA GLU A 317 6.71 -4.47 -13.04
C GLU A 317 6.59 -2.96 -12.75
N PRO A 318 6.95 -2.50 -11.54
CA PRO A 318 7.29 -3.30 -10.36
C PRO A 318 6.07 -4.02 -9.76
N ASN A 319 6.30 -4.99 -8.87
CA ASN A 319 5.23 -5.69 -8.14
C ASN A 319 4.42 -4.70 -7.27
N VAL A 320 5.11 -3.77 -6.61
CA VAL A 320 4.52 -2.65 -5.86
C VAL A 320 5.18 -1.37 -6.36
N LEU A 321 4.39 -0.39 -6.77
CA LEU A 321 4.93 0.93 -7.13
C LEU A 321 5.52 1.60 -5.88
N PRO A 322 6.60 2.37 -6.00
CA PRO A 322 7.15 3.10 -4.88
C PRO A 322 6.10 4.04 -4.29
N LEU A 323 6.30 4.43 -3.03
CA LEU A 323 5.80 5.73 -2.60
C LEU A 323 6.63 6.72 -3.43
N GLU A 324 6.03 7.30 -4.46
CA GLU A 324 6.61 8.53 -5.01
C GLU A 324 6.73 9.49 -3.81
N GLU A 325 7.82 10.28 -3.74
CA GLU A 325 7.83 11.41 -2.80
C GLU A 325 6.58 12.20 -3.16
N GLU A 326 5.58 12.15 -2.28
CA GLU A 326 4.26 12.76 -2.47
C GLU A 326 4.46 14.28 -2.38
N GLU A 327 5.12 14.86 -3.38
CA GLU A 327 4.93 16.27 -3.70
C GLU A 327 3.54 16.37 -4.36
N HIS A 328 2.68 17.19 -3.76
CA HIS A 328 1.48 17.77 -4.39
C HIS A 328 0.24 16.89 -4.60
N HIS A 329 -0.04 15.84 -3.82
CA HIS A 329 -1.33 15.13 -3.89
C HIS A 329 -1.78 14.69 -5.32
N ILE A 330 -0.87 14.51 -6.26
CA ILE A 330 -1.19 14.13 -7.64
C ILE A 330 -0.83 12.65 -7.84
N THR A 331 -1.85 11.81 -7.99
CA THR A 331 -1.73 10.33 -7.92
C THR A 331 -1.20 9.65 -9.19
N SER A 332 -0.78 10.41 -10.20
CA SER A 332 -0.11 9.89 -11.40
C SER A 332 0.55 11.02 -12.19
N PHE A 333 1.87 11.13 -12.15
CA PHE A 333 2.62 12.01 -13.04
C PHE A 333 3.05 11.24 -14.30
N ASP A 334 2.12 10.99 -15.22
CA ASP A 334 2.54 10.69 -16.59
C ASP A 334 2.97 12.00 -17.29
N ALA A 335 3.75 11.89 -18.37
CA ALA A 335 4.27 13.08 -19.05
C ALA A 335 3.16 14.02 -19.54
N GLY A 336 1.96 13.50 -19.84
CA GLY A 336 0.82 14.33 -20.24
C GLY A 336 0.24 15.13 -19.07
N SER A 337 0.14 14.50 -17.91
CA SER A 337 -0.33 15.12 -16.67
C SER A 337 0.67 16.18 -16.18
N PHE A 338 1.98 15.88 -16.25
CA PHE A 338 3.03 16.87 -16.01
C PHE A 338 2.87 18.07 -16.94
N PHE A 339 2.67 17.81 -18.24
CA PHE A 339 2.51 18.86 -19.23
C PHE A 339 1.35 19.79 -18.88
N ASN A 340 0.16 19.22 -18.70
CA ASN A 340 -1.06 19.99 -18.48
C ASN A 340 -1.04 20.79 -17.18
N LEU A 341 -0.36 20.31 -16.13
CA LEU A 341 -0.23 21.04 -14.88
C LEU A 341 0.59 22.34 -15.05
N HIS A 342 1.59 22.31 -15.93
CA HIS A 342 2.50 23.42 -16.15
C HIS A 342 2.17 24.24 -17.41
N ASP A 343 1.03 23.95 -18.03
CA ASP A 343 0.42 24.75 -19.09
C ASP A 343 -0.54 25.76 -18.43
N TYR A 344 0.01 26.80 -17.80
CA TYR A 344 -0.72 27.69 -16.90
C TYR A 344 -1.79 28.53 -17.59
N ASP A 345 -1.67 28.74 -18.91
CA ASP A 345 -2.66 29.45 -19.71
C ASP A 345 -3.53 28.51 -20.57
N SER A 346 -3.35 27.19 -20.42
CA SER A 346 -4.08 26.15 -21.16
C SER A 346 -3.97 26.32 -22.68
N SER A 347 -2.83 26.82 -23.15
CA SER A 347 -2.55 27.03 -24.58
C SER A 347 -2.13 25.76 -25.30
N ASN A 348 -1.91 24.66 -24.57
CA ASN A 348 -1.39 23.38 -25.02
C ASN A 348 0.07 23.47 -25.55
N GLU A 349 0.78 24.53 -25.14
CA GLU A 349 2.18 24.82 -25.43
C GLU A 349 2.83 25.45 -24.19
N TRP A 350 4.00 24.97 -23.77
CA TRP A 350 4.77 25.69 -22.75
C TRP A 350 5.56 26.82 -23.40
N THR A 351 5.23 28.03 -22.97
CA THR A 351 5.96 29.24 -23.35
C THR A 351 7.16 29.47 -22.43
N ALA A 352 7.96 30.49 -22.76
CA ALA A 352 9.01 30.98 -21.87
C ALA A 352 8.46 31.38 -20.48
N GLU A 353 7.23 31.91 -20.43
CA GLU A 353 6.57 32.32 -19.19
C GLU A 353 6.24 31.11 -18.31
N ASP A 354 5.74 30.04 -18.91
CA ASP A 354 5.41 28.79 -18.22
C ASP A 354 6.66 28.13 -17.69
N LEU A 355 7.73 28.06 -18.49
CA LEU A 355 9.01 27.51 -18.07
C LEU A 355 9.63 28.32 -16.91
N LEU A 356 9.55 29.65 -16.94
CA LEU A 356 10.01 30.47 -15.81
C LEU A 356 9.25 30.15 -14.51
N LYS A 357 7.94 29.90 -14.60
CA LYS A 357 7.13 29.50 -13.44
C LYS A 357 7.46 28.09 -12.97
N THR A 358 7.52 27.13 -13.89
CA THR A 358 7.86 25.73 -13.62
C THR A 358 9.22 25.58 -12.94
N TYR A 359 10.20 26.41 -13.28
CA TYR A 359 11.51 26.43 -12.62
C TYR A 359 11.58 27.33 -11.36
N GLY A 360 10.46 27.89 -10.89
CA GLY A 360 10.45 28.81 -9.73
C GLY A 360 11.23 30.11 -9.96
N LEU A 361 11.54 30.46 -11.21
CA LEU A 361 12.41 31.59 -11.56
C LEU A 361 11.71 32.95 -11.43
N LYS A 362 10.44 32.96 -11.05
CA LYS A 362 9.68 34.17 -10.73
C LYS A 362 9.55 34.43 -9.23
N ASP A 363 9.99 33.47 -8.42
CA ASP A 363 9.92 33.57 -6.97
C ASP A 363 10.98 34.53 -6.39
N GLU A 364 10.72 35.08 -5.20
CA GLU A 364 11.68 35.93 -4.49
C GLU A 364 12.96 35.16 -4.08
N SER A 365 12.87 33.86 -3.79
CA SER A 365 14.04 33.01 -3.50
C SER A 365 15.03 32.99 -4.65
N THR A 366 14.57 33.12 -5.90
CA THR A 366 15.41 33.14 -7.11
C THR A 366 15.72 34.54 -7.62
N LYS A 367 15.48 35.58 -6.81
CA LYS A 367 15.80 36.98 -7.16
C LYS A 367 17.29 37.26 -7.29
N HIS A 368 18.11 36.47 -6.62
CA HIS A 368 19.57 36.53 -6.73
C HIS A 368 20.10 36.01 -8.09
N ILE A 369 19.28 35.28 -8.84
CA ILE A 369 19.62 34.75 -10.17
C ILE A 369 19.47 35.86 -11.21
N SER A 370 20.48 36.04 -12.06
CA SER A 370 20.47 37.08 -13.09
C SER A 370 19.42 36.78 -14.16
N GLN A 371 18.83 37.82 -14.76
CA GLN A 371 17.87 37.63 -15.86
C GLN A 371 18.49 36.85 -17.03
N ALA A 372 19.79 37.06 -17.31
CA ALA A 372 20.50 36.33 -18.36
C ALA A 372 20.59 34.82 -18.09
N ASP A 373 20.74 34.43 -16.82
CA ASP A 373 20.77 33.01 -16.43
C ASP A 373 19.37 32.39 -16.48
N LYS A 374 18.34 33.16 -16.09
CA LYS A 374 16.92 32.75 -16.23
C LYS A 374 16.56 32.52 -17.69
N ASP A 375 16.89 33.46 -18.56
CA ASP A 375 16.64 33.37 -19.99
C ASP A 375 17.38 32.17 -20.60
N LYS A 376 18.63 31.93 -20.16
CA LYS A 376 19.43 30.78 -20.63
C LYS A 376 18.80 29.44 -20.23
N ALA A 377 18.29 29.31 -19.02
CA ALA A 377 17.62 28.09 -18.56
C ALA A 377 16.36 27.78 -19.40
N VAL A 378 15.53 28.79 -19.65
CA VAL A 378 14.36 28.66 -20.52
C VAL A 378 14.77 28.20 -21.93
N GLN A 379 15.81 28.83 -22.51
CA GLN A 379 16.29 28.46 -23.85
C GLN A 379 16.84 27.03 -23.91
N GLU A 380 17.53 26.56 -22.87
CA GLU A 380 18.03 25.18 -22.79
C GLU A 380 16.88 24.16 -22.62
N ALA A 381 15.83 24.50 -21.86
CA ALA A 381 14.63 23.68 -21.74
C ALA A 381 13.89 23.57 -23.08
N ILE A 382 13.62 24.69 -23.76
CA ILE A 382 13.00 24.73 -25.09
C ILE A 382 13.81 23.88 -26.07
N LYS A 383 15.13 24.13 -26.17
CA LYS A 383 16.02 23.36 -27.06
C LYS A 383 16.00 21.84 -26.84
N THR A 384 15.66 21.39 -25.64
CA THR A 384 15.60 19.97 -25.32
C THR A 384 14.40 19.28 -25.98
N PHE A 385 13.27 19.97 -26.12
CA PHE A 385 12.00 19.37 -26.57
C PHE A 385 11.46 19.97 -27.88
N ASP A 386 11.71 21.25 -28.16
CA ASP A 386 11.29 21.97 -29.37
C ASP A 386 11.99 21.41 -30.62
N ARG A 387 11.26 20.60 -31.38
CA ARG A 387 11.77 19.94 -32.60
C ARG A 387 11.41 20.71 -33.85
N ASP A 388 10.31 21.46 -33.82
CA ASP A 388 9.83 22.21 -34.97
C ASP A 388 10.38 23.64 -35.03
N GLY A 389 11.08 24.09 -33.98
CA GLY A 389 11.71 25.40 -33.90
C GLY A 389 10.70 26.53 -33.63
N SER A 390 9.56 26.20 -33.02
CA SER A 390 8.49 27.15 -32.66
C SER A 390 8.90 28.13 -31.57
N GLY A 391 9.90 27.78 -30.75
CA GLY A 391 10.27 28.54 -29.56
C GLY A 391 9.37 28.27 -28.35
N THR A 392 8.49 27.25 -28.42
CA THR A 392 7.67 26.72 -27.33
C THR A 392 7.85 25.20 -27.25
N ILE A 393 7.27 24.56 -26.23
CA ILE A 393 7.24 23.09 -26.15
C ILE A 393 5.78 22.64 -26.22
N SER A 394 5.39 21.96 -27.29
CA SER A 394 4.01 21.44 -27.41
C SER A 394 3.80 20.17 -26.57
N PHE A 395 2.53 19.87 -26.24
CA PHE A 395 2.15 18.62 -25.55
C PHE A 395 2.74 17.38 -26.22
N ALA A 396 2.71 17.33 -27.56
CA ALA A 396 3.22 16.21 -28.33
C ALA A 396 4.74 16.09 -28.22
N GLU A 397 5.47 17.20 -28.30
CA GLU A 397 6.92 17.21 -28.16
C GLU A 397 7.37 16.77 -26.77
N TYR A 398 6.72 17.28 -25.73
CA TYR A 398 7.03 16.90 -24.36
C TYR A 398 6.76 15.41 -24.08
N THR A 399 5.58 14.92 -24.46
CA THR A 399 5.18 13.52 -24.20
C THR A 399 6.00 12.53 -25.01
N ILE A 400 6.26 12.81 -26.29
CA ILE A 400 7.13 11.97 -27.15
C ILE A 400 8.58 12.05 -26.66
N GLY A 401 9.08 13.23 -26.32
CA GLY A 401 10.43 13.42 -25.80
C GLY A 401 10.65 12.66 -24.49
N SER A 402 9.70 12.76 -23.57
CA SER A 402 9.72 12.05 -22.28
C SER A 402 9.67 10.54 -22.47
N ALA A 403 8.83 10.03 -23.38
CA ALA A 403 8.79 8.61 -23.74
C ALA A 403 10.10 8.11 -24.37
N GLN A 404 10.88 9.01 -24.98
CA GLN A 404 12.22 8.74 -25.52
C GLN A 404 13.35 8.94 -24.51
N GLY A 405 13.02 9.25 -23.25
CA GLY A 405 13.96 9.42 -22.15
C GLY A 405 14.59 10.81 -22.04
N LEU A 406 14.09 11.80 -22.79
CA LEU A 406 14.46 13.21 -22.55
C LEU A 406 13.88 13.66 -21.21
N LYS A 407 14.65 14.50 -20.51
CA LYS A 407 14.26 15.08 -19.23
C LYS A 407 14.46 16.59 -19.29
N LEU A 408 13.63 17.33 -18.56
CA LEU A 408 13.90 18.74 -18.31
C LEU A 408 15.28 18.89 -17.63
N PRO A 409 16.15 19.79 -18.10
CA PRO A 409 17.43 20.04 -17.46
C PRO A 409 17.25 20.54 -16.03
N ASP A 410 18.10 20.09 -15.13
CA ASP A 410 18.24 20.64 -13.77
C ASP A 410 19.36 21.69 -13.78
N PHE A 411 19.01 22.93 -13.45
CA PHE A 411 19.94 24.06 -13.44
C PHE A 411 20.53 24.35 -12.06
N GLY A 412 20.12 23.62 -11.02
CA GLY A 412 20.61 23.82 -9.65
C GLY A 412 20.16 25.13 -9.01
N PHE A 413 19.03 25.69 -9.47
CA PHE A 413 18.47 26.96 -9.02
C PHE A 413 17.57 26.86 -7.78
N GLY A 414 17.41 25.65 -7.25
CA GLY A 414 16.48 25.33 -6.17
C GLY A 414 15.43 24.32 -6.63
N PRO A 415 14.52 23.90 -5.74
CA PRO A 415 13.52 22.87 -6.07
C PRO A 415 12.53 23.30 -7.16
N GLY A 416 12.46 24.59 -7.50
CA GLY A 416 11.28 25.15 -8.18
C GLY A 416 10.15 25.31 -7.15
N HIS A 417 9.32 26.34 -7.30
CA HIS A 417 8.22 26.60 -6.38
C HIS A 417 6.91 26.50 -7.16
N HIS A 418 5.98 25.67 -6.70
CA HIS A 418 4.71 25.41 -7.37
C HIS A 418 3.53 26.13 -6.70
N GLY A 419 3.74 26.80 -5.56
CA GLY A 419 2.76 27.68 -4.90
C GLY A 419 3.35 29.00 -4.36
N ASP A 420 2.51 29.80 -3.69
CA ASP A 420 2.98 30.95 -2.89
C ASP A 420 3.57 30.46 -1.56
N ASP A 421 4.24 31.37 -0.84
CA ASP A 421 4.91 31.05 0.43
C ASP A 421 3.97 30.42 1.48
N GLU A 422 2.67 30.69 1.39
CA GLU A 422 1.62 30.13 2.25
C GLU A 422 1.41 28.66 1.93
N TYR A 423 1.21 28.35 0.65
CA TYR A 423 1.00 26.99 0.17
C TYR A 423 2.20 26.07 0.44
N GLU A 424 3.41 26.59 0.25
CA GLU A 424 4.65 25.83 0.49
C GLU A 424 4.87 25.55 1.99
N TYR A 425 4.62 26.55 2.85
CA TYR A 425 4.66 26.36 4.30
C TYR A 425 3.62 25.35 4.76
N GLU A 426 2.39 25.47 4.27
CA GLU A 426 1.28 24.59 4.66
C GLU A 426 1.61 23.12 4.34
N ILE A 427 2.06 22.84 3.12
CA ILE A 427 2.25 21.45 2.66
C ILE A 427 3.56 20.84 3.16
N HIS A 428 4.67 21.58 3.12
CA HIS A 428 5.98 21.00 3.39
C HIS A 428 6.39 21.06 4.87
N HIS A 429 5.77 21.96 5.63
CA HIS A 429 6.03 22.12 7.05
C HIS A 429 4.79 21.86 7.90
N PHE A 430 3.69 22.58 7.66
CA PHE A 430 2.52 22.52 8.52
C PHE A 430 1.92 21.12 8.56
N GLU A 431 1.54 20.52 7.43
CA GLU A 431 0.99 19.15 7.40
C GLU A 431 1.94 18.06 7.92
N LYS A 432 3.25 18.36 7.94
CA LYS A 432 4.28 17.41 8.37
C LYS A 432 4.52 17.44 9.87
N TYR A 433 4.42 18.60 10.49
CA TYR A 433 4.78 18.82 11.89
C TYR A 433 3.61 19.26 12.77
N HIS A 434 2.50 19.68 12.15
CA HIS A 434 1.30 20.24 12.75
C HIS A 434 0.04 19.58 12.17
N ASP A 435 -1.11 19.82 12.79
CA ASP A 435 -2.41 19.38 12.31
C ASP A 435 -3.49 20.44 12.58
N GLU A 436 -4.73 20.17 12.17
CA GLU A 436 -5.88 21.08 12.34
C GLU A 436 -6.22 21.45 13.80
N ASN A 437 -5.63 20.76 14.79
CA ASN A 437 -5.78 21.03 16.21
C ASN A 437 -4.55 21.73 16.83
N THR A 438 -3.48 21.97 16.06
CA THR A 438 -2.30 22.70 16.51
C THR A 438 -2.69 24.11 16.94
N LYS A 439 -2.27 24.51 18.14
CA LYS A 439 -2.48 25.86 18.63
C LYS A 439 -1.31 26.75 18.24
N GLU A 440 -1.55 28.06 18.21
CA GLU A 440 -0.52 29.07 17.90
C GLU A 440 0.71 28.97 18.83
N GLU A 441 0.51 28.54 20.09
CA GLU A 441 1.56 28.30 21.07
C GLU A 441 2.48 27.10 20.77
N ASP A 442 2.05 26.21 19.87
CA ASP A 442 2.76 24.99 19.46
C ASP A 442 3.58 25.20 18.15
N LEU A 443 3.41 26.35 17.48
CA LEU A 443 4.11 26.73 16.23
C LEU A 443 5.50 27.30 16.53
N ILE A 444 6.40 26.44 17.04
CA ILE A 444 7.71 26.83 17.56
C ILE A 444 8.89 26.32 16.72
N HIS A 445 8.65 25.67 15.58
CA HIS A 445 9.74 25.26 14.70
C HIS A 445 10.40 26.50 14.08
N PRO A 446 11.70 26.43 13.75
CA PRO A 446 12.41 27.53 13.10
C PRO A 446 11.69 28.05 11.85
N GLU A 447 11.09 27.15 11.07
CA GLU A 447 10.33 27.44 9.86
C GLU A 447 8.99 28.12 10.17
N ASP A 448 8.26 27.74 11.23
CA ASP A 448 7.06 28.45 11.74
C ASP A 448 7.39 29.91 12.05
N ILE A 449 8.46 30.13 12.83
CA ILE A 449 8.89 31.46 13.28
C ILE A 449 9.29 32.32 12.08
N GLU A 450 10.00 31.74 11.11
CA GLU A 450 10.43 32.45 9.90
C GLU A 450 9.25 32.82 9.00
N HIS A 451 8.29 31.91 8.84
CA HIS A 451 7.06 32.13 8.09
C HIS A 451 6.21 33.25 8.71
N PHE A 452 5.93 33.21 10.02
CA PHE A 452 5.15 34.27 10.69
C PHE A 452 5.86 35.62 10.69
N LYS A 453 7.18 35.63 10.88
CA LYS A 453 7.96 36.86 10.80
C LYS A 453 7.85 37.53 9.42
N LYS A 454 7.69 36.74 8.35
CA LYS A 454 7.49 37.26 6.99
C LYS A 454 6.11 37.92 6.87
N HIS A 455 5.06 37.32 7.42
CA HIS A 455 3.71 37.91 7.51
C HIS A 455 3.70 39.22 8.31
N ASP A 456 4.30 39.24 9.50
CA ASP A 456 4.42 40.46 10.31
C ASP A 456 5.09 41.60 9.52
N MET A 457 6.14 41.28 8.76
CA MET A 457 6.83 42.26 7.92
C MET A 457 5.97 42.76 6.75
N MET A 458 5.13 41.91 6.16
CA MET A 458 4.21 42.29 5.08
C MET A 458 3.09 43.18 5.60
N ASP A 459 2.49 42.83 6.74
CA ASP A 459 1.43 43.62 7.38
C ASP A 459 1.95 45.00 7.77
N GLU A 460 3.15 45.10 8.36
CA GLU A 460 3.79 46.39 8.64
C GLU A 460 4.02 47.23 7.37
N GLN A 461 4.38 46.60 6.25
CA GLN A 461 4.58 47.31 4.98
C GLN A 461 3.25 47.81 4.41
N GLN A 462 2.19 47.00 4.50
CA GLN A 462 0.86 47.36 4.06
C GLN A 462 0.30 48.52 4.90
N GLU A 463 0.44 48.48 6.22
CA GLU A 463 0.06 49.59 7.10
C GLU A 463 0.82 50.89 6.79
N ARG A 464 2.12 50.79 6.47
CA ARG A 464 2.91 51.95 6.04
C ARG A 464 2.40 52.51 4.73
N GLN A 465 2.09 51.65 3.75
CA GLN A 465 1.55 52.07 2.46
C GLN A 465 0.18 52.74 2.62
N GLU A 466 -0.72 52.15 3.41
CA GLU A 466 -2.03 52.76 3.70
C GLU A 466 -1.91 54.12 4.40
N ARG A 467 -0.93 54.29 5.30
CA ARG A 467 -0.64 55.60 5.91
C ARG A 467 -0.15 56.61 4.87
N MET A 468 0.71 56.19 3.94
CA MET A 468 1.15 57.07 2.85
C MET A 468 -0.02 57.47 1.95
N ASP A 469 -0.91 56.53 1.61
CA ASP A 469 -2.06 56.77 0.74
C ASP A 469 -3.13 57.65 1.41
N ARG A 470 -3.25 57.61 2.75
CA ARG A 470 -4.10 58.51 3.55
C ARG A 470 -3.48 59.90 3.75
N THR A 471 -2.23 60.13 3.35
CA THR A 471 -1.59 61.44 3.47
C THR A 471 -2.16 62.37 2.39
N PRO A 472 -2.79 63.50 2.76
CA PRO A 472 -3.40 64.40 1.79
C PRO A 472 -2.35 64.93 0.80
N ILE A 473 -2.68 64.91 -0.49
CA ILE A 473 -1.85 65.54 -1.52
C ILE A 473 -1.74 67.04 -1.19
N VAL A 474 -0.54 67.48 -0.82
CA VAL A 474 -0.25 68.90 -0.61
C VAL A 474 -0.06 69.54 -1.99
N GLU A 475 -1.10 70.19 -2.52
CA GLU A 475 -1.09 70.80 -3.86
C GLU A 475 0.10 71.76 -4.09
N ALA A 476 0.59 72.41 -3.03
CA ALA A 476 1.76 73.27 -3.07
C ALA A 476 3.06 72.55 -3.50
N ASN A 477 3.16 71.23 -3.25
CA ASN A 477 4.33 70.41 -3.58
C ASN A 477 4.27 69.81 -4.99
N ILE A 478 3.15 69.95 -5.71
CA ILE A 478 3.04 69.49 -7.10
C ILE A 478 3.83 70.46 -8.00
N PRO A 479 4.90 70.02 -8.69
CA PRO A 479 5.67 70.88 -9.60
C PRO A 479 4.78 71.50 -10.69
N ALA A 480 5.03 72.75 -11.05
CA ALA A 480 4.19 73.51 -11.98
C ALA A 480 3.91 72.81 -13.32
N LYS A 481 4.85 71.97 -13.80
CA LYS A 481 4.69 71.17 -15.03
C LYS A 481 3.58 70.11 -14.98
N PHE A 482 3.09 69.76 -13.79
CA PHE A 482 2.03 68.76 -13.58
C PHE A 482 0.69 69.38 -13.15
N ARG A 483 0.61 70.72 -13.02
CA ARG A 483 -0.64 71.42 -12.75
C ARG A 483 -1.34 71.71 -14.09
N ARG A 484 -2.51 71.12 -14.35
CA ARG A 484 -3.38 71.54 -15.46
C ARG A 484 -4.17 72.77 -14.99
N ASN A 485 -3.95 73.92 -15.62
CA ASN A 485 -4.67 75.16 -15.32
C ASN A 485 -6.19 74.95 -15.45
N GLY A 486 -6.91 75.20 -14.36
CA GLY A 486 -8.33 75.52 -14.33
C GLY A 486 -8.49 76.97 -13.92
#